data_AF-A0A968PIK4-F1
#
_entry.id   AF-A0A968PIK4-F1
#
_cell.length_a   1.000
_cell.length_b   1.000
_cell.length_c   1.000
_cell.angle_alpha   90.00
_cell.angle_beta   90.00
_cell.angle_gamma   90.00
#
_symmetry.space_group_name_H-M   'P 1'
#
loop_
_entity.id
_entity.type
_entity.pdbx_description
1 polymer ?
#
loop_
_entity_poly.entity_id
_entity_poly.type
_entity_poly.pdbx_seq_one_letter_code
_entity_poly.pdbx_strand_id
1 'polypeptide(L)'
;ADRRRRPAGRFTPPIPPRPTCRPPHPRPTEPAPRVLRVFAAASLTSAFEVLGAAFGTQHPGVEIIFSFAGSHHLAQQLANGPPADVFAAAHRTSMDAAIQMGRVQTGSERICAYNRLAVVTGRTNSLPFHSLGDLAQPGRRLVFGSDATAVGHYALDLLEQVDHAGAFGARGRLAVLQNVVGYAATPRAVLERIMQARPMRVLFLYPITTAPPIRSAHR
;
A
#
# COMPACT_ATOMS: atom_id res chain seq x y z
N ALA A 1 -78.36 49.03 -67.07
CA ALA A 1 -77.48 49.71 -66.10
C ALA A 1 -76.85 48.64 -65.22
N ASP A 2 -75.62 48.26 -65.56
CA ASP A 2 -74.95 47.04 -65.15
C ASP A 2 -74.32 47.16 -63.74
N ARG A 3 -74.59 46.16 -62.88
CA ARG A 3 -74.19 46.13 -61.47
C ARG A 3 -72.74 45.65 -61.37
N ARG A 4 -71.81 46.58 -61.18
CA ARG A 4 -70.39 46.31 -60.88
C ARG A 4 -70.24 45.51 -59.57
N ARG A 5 -69.93 44.22 -59.66
CA ARG A 5 -69.32 43.44 -58.56
C ARG A 5 -67.80 43.59 -58.62
N ARG A 6 -67.20 44.26 -57.62
CA ARG A 6 -65.75 44.18 -57.33
C ARG A 6 -65.53 43.04 -56.33
N PRO A 7 -64.54 42.15 -56.48
CA PRO A 7 -64.20 41.18 -55.46
C PRO A 7 -63.41 41.83 -54.31
N ALA A 8 -63.67 41.34 -53.10
CA ALA A 8 -63.08 41.79 -51.84
C ALA A 8 -61.56 41.54 -51.78
N GLY A 9 -60.80 42.58 -51.41
CA GLY A 9 -59.38 42.44 -51.07
C GLY A 9 -59.22 41.66 -49.77
N ARG A 10 -58.43 40.59 -49.78
CA ARG A 10 -58.04 39.85 -48.57
C ARG A 10 -57.06 40.69 -47.76
N PHE A 11 -57.47 41.11 -46.57
CA PHE A 11 -56.57 41.61 -45.52
C PHE A 11 -55.91 40.41 -44.83
N THR A 12 -54.58 40.29 -44.91
CA THR A 12 -53.80 39.36 -44.08
C THR A 12 -53.17 40.13 -42.92
N PRO A 13 -53.34 39.71 -41.65
CA PRO A 13 -52.66 40.34 -40.53
C PRO A 13 -51.15 40.03 -40.53
N PRO A 14 -50.29 40.88 -39.93
CA PRO A 14 -48.85 40.65 -39.85
C PRO A 14 -48.53 39.45 -38.96
N ILE A 15 -47.59 38.62 -39.42
CA ILE A 15 -47.08 37.44 -38.71
C ILE A 15 -46.16 37.93 -37.56
N PRO A 16 -46.35 37.48 -36.30
CA PRO A 16 -45.44 37.84 -35.20
C PRO A 16 -44.04 37.23 -35.43
N PRO A 17 -42.95 37.91 -35.01
CA PRO A 17 -41.60 37.36 -35.14
C PRO A 17 -41.45 36.10 -34.27
N ARG A 18 -40.79 35.09 -34.81
CA ARG A 18 -40.49 33.84 -34.09
C ARG A 18 -39.61 34.15 -32.87
N PRO A 19 -39.84 33.52 -31.71
CA PRO A 19 -38.92 33.61 -30.59
C PRO A 19 -37.57 33.03 -31.01
N THR A 20 -36.51 33.82 -30.92
CA THR A 20 -35.15 33.36 -31.19
C THR A 20 -34.74 32.40 -30.08
N CYS A 21 -34.49 31.15 -30.45
CA CYS A 21 -33.96 30.15 -29.54
C CYS A 21 -32.55 30.61 -29.13
N ARG A 22 -32.38 31.03 -27.88
CA ARG A 22 -31.07 31.36 -27.30
C ARG A 22 -30.25 30.06 -27.25
N PRO A 23 -29.01 30.02 -27.76
CA PRO A 23 -28.19 28.82 -27.67
C PRO A 23 -27.98 28.45 -26.20
N PRO A 24 -28.03 27.15 -25.83
CA PRO A 24 -27.81 26.72 -24.46
C PRO A 24 -26.42 27.19 -24.00
N HIS A 25 -26.38 27.81 -22.82
CA HIS A 25 -25.11 28.15 -22.18
C HIS A 25 -24.27 26.87 -22.03
N PRO A 26 -22.96 26.90 -22.38
CA PRO A 26 -22.09 25.79 -22.06
C PRO A 26 -22.12 25.60 -20.54
N ARG A 27 -22.57 24.43 -20.09
CA ARG A 27 -22.46 24.04 -18.68
C ARG A 27 -20.97 24.07 -18.32
N PRO A 28 -20.59 24.55 -17.11
CA PRO A 28 -19.22 24.44 -16.65
C PRO A 28 -18.77 22.99 -16.83
N THR A 29 -17.72 22.78 -17.61
CA THR A 29 -17.14 21.46 -17.81
C THR A 29 -16.61 21.03 -16.45
N GLU A 30 -17.28 20.07 -15.82
CA GLU A 30 -16.81 19.46 -14.59
C GLU A 30 -15.38 18.95 -14.86
N PRO A 31 -14.39 19.36 -14.06
CA PRO A 31 -13.00 18.98 -14.31
C PRO A 31 -12.92 17.45 -14.34
N ALA A 32 -12.26 16.91 -15.38
CA ALA A 32 -12.09 15.47 -15.54
C ALA A 32 -11.53 14.86 -14.23
N PRO A 33 -12.04 13.69 -13.79
CA PRO A 33 -11.62 13.08 -12.54
C PRO A 33 -10.10 12.88 -12.57
N ARG A 34 -9.43 13.38 -11.53
CA ARG A 34 -7.97 13.24 -11.38
C ARG A 34 -7.72 11.86 -10.79
N VAL A 35 -7.02 10.99 -11.52
CA VAL A 35 -6.70 9.65 -11.04
C VAL A 35 -5.35 9.66 -10.31
N LEU A 36 -5.33 9.17 -9.08
CA LEU A 36 -4.13 8.97 -8.26
C LEU A 36 -3.83 7.47 -8.15
N ARG A 37 -2.73 7.01 -8.74
CA ARG A 37 -2.29 5.61 -8.71
C ARG A 37 -1.34 5.38 -7.54
N VAL A 38 -1.69 4.46 -6.66
CA VAL A 38 -0.96 4.19 -5.43
C VAL A 38 -0.52 2.73 -5.39
N PHE A 39 0.79 2.50 -5.45
CA PHE A 39 1.40 1.19 -5.22
C PHE A 39 1.77 1.08 -3.76
N ALA A 40 1.16 0.17 -3.02
CA ALA A 40 1.37 0.03 -1.59
C ALA A 40 1.66 -1.42 -1.20
N ALA A 41 2.56 -1.62 -0.23
CA ALA A 41 2.87 -2.95 0.28
C ALA A 41 1.60 -3.64 0.82
N ALA A 42 1.48 -4.96 0.62
CA ALA A 42 0.32 -5.74 1.07
C ALA A 42 0.05 -5.64 2.59
N SER A 43 1.07 -5.35 3.41
CA SER A 43 0.89 -5.12 4.85
C SER A 43 0.19 -3.79 5.19
N LEU A 44 0.06 -2.88 4.23
CA LEU A 44 -0.54 -1.56 4.38
C LEU A 44 -1.99 -1.49 3.88
N THR A 45 -2.54 -2.58 3.34
CA THR A 45 -3.86 -2.60 2.68
C THR A 45 -4.96 -1.97 3.53
N SER A 46 -5.21 -2.48 4.74
CA SER A 46 -6.29 -1.99 5.59
C SER A 46 -6.10 -0.51 6.00
N ALA A 47 -4.86 -0.07 6.19
CA ALA A 47 -4.58 1.34 6.50
C ALA A 47 -4.86 2.24 5.30
N PHE A 48 -4.46 1.82 4.10
CA PHE A 48 -4.67 2.58 2.86
C PHE A 48 -6.13 2.61 2.41
N GLU A 49 -6.91 1.58 2.71
CA GLU A 49 -8.37 1.58 2.49
C GLU A 49 -9.05 2.68 3.32
N VAL A 50 -8.71 2.77 4.61
CA VAL A 50 -9.22 3.83 5.50
C VAL A 50 -8.76 5.21 5.04
N LEU A 51 -7.48 5.36 4.69
CA LEU A 51 -6.93 6.62 4.18
C LEU A 51 -7.55 7.03 2.85
N GLY A 52 -7.79 6.07 1.95
CA GLY A 52 -8.40 6.33 0.65
C GLY A 52 -9.83 6.84 0.78
N ALA A 53 -10.63 6.26 1.67
CA ALA A 53 -11.99 6.73 1.96
C ALA A 53 -11.99 8.15 2.55
N ALA A 54 -11.10 8.42 3.51
CA ALA A 54 -10.96 9.75 4.09
C ALA A 54 -10.50 10.79 3.05
N PHE A 55 -9.52 10.44 2.21
CA PHE A 55 -8.99 11.32 1.17
C PHE A 55 -10.04 11.63 0.10
N GLY A 56 -10.79 10.62 -0.37
CA GLY A 56 -11.86 10.84 -1.36
C GLY A 56 -12.98 11.73 -0.83
N THR A 57 -13.27 11.68 0.47
CA THR A 57 -14.24 12.59 1.11
C THR A 57 -13.75 14.04 1.13
N GLN A 58 -12.44 14.25 1.34
CA GLN A 58 -11.83 15.58 1.40
C GLN A 58 -11.51 16.17 0.02
N HIS A 59 -11.36 15.31 -0.99
CA HIS A 59 -11.00 15.70 -2.35
C HIS A 59 -12.01 15.15 -3.38
N PRO A 60 -13.22 15.75 -3.47
CA PRO A 60 -14.20 15.37 -4.47
C PRO A 60 -13.61 15.49 -5.88
N GLY A 61 -13.83 14.48 -6.73
CA GLY A 61 -13.31 14.44 -8.09
C GLY A 61 -11.89 13.86 -8.23
N VAL A 62 -11.29 13.36 -7.14
CA VAL A 62 -10.07 12.54 -7.21
C VAL A 62 -10.45 11.05 -7.06
N GLU A 63 -10.08 10.24 -8.04
CA GLU A 63 -10.21 8.78 -8.01
C GLU A 63 -8.88 8.17 -7.57
N ILE A 64 -8.88 7.27 -6.58
CA ILE A 64 -7.66 6.61 -6.12
C ILE A 64 -7.68 5.15 -6.57
N ILE A 65 -6.64 4.73 -7.30
CA ILE A 65 -6.47 3.34 -7.73
C ILE A 65 -5.31 2.72 -6.94
N PHE A 66 -5.64 1.77 -6.06
CA PHE A 66 -4.64 1.05 -5.28
C PHE A 66 -4.16 -0.21 -6.00
N SER A 67 -2.87 -0.51 -5.88
CA SER A 67 -2.29 -1.81 -6.21
C SER A 67 -1.48 -2.31 -5.02
N PHE A 68 -1.89 -3.46 -4.48
CA PHE A 68 -1.27 -4.08 -3.31
C PHE A 68 -0.50 -5.34 -3.69
N ALA A 69 0.78 -5.40 -3.34
CA ALA A 69 1.61 -6.60 -3.48
C ALA A 69 2.85 -6.54 -2.56
N GLY A 70 3.75 -7.51 -2.68
CA GLY A 70 5.06 -7.46 -2.00
C GLY A 70 5.87 -6.27 -2.49
N SER A 71 6.55 -5.54 -1.60
CA SER A 71 7.24 -4.29 -1.96
C SER A 71 8.33 -4.48 -3.03
N HIS A 72 9.02 -5.63 -3.04
CA HIS A 72 10.00 -5.94 -4.07
C HIS A 72 9.34 -6.10 -5.45
N HIS A 73 8.23 -6.84 -5.52
CA HIS A 73 7.46 -7.00 -6.75
C HIS A 73 6.91 -5.67 -7.26
N LEU A 74 6.37 -4.82 -6.38
CA LEU A 74 5.92 -3.48 -6.77
C LEU A 74 7.06 -2.58 -7.26
N ALA A 75 8.26 -2.68 -6.66
CA ALA A 75 9.44 -1.95 -7.14
C ALA A 75 9.87 -2.42 -8.54
N GLN A 76 9.80 -3.72 -8.83
CA GLN A 76 10.03 -4.27 -10.17
C GLN A 76 8.94 -3.82 -11.16
N GLN A 77 7.67 -3.75 -10.72
CA GLN A 77 6.58 -3.24 -11.54
C GLN A 77 6.74 -1.74 -11.84
N LEU A 78 7.24 -0.94 -10.89
CA LEU A 78 7.61 0.46 -11.16
C LEU A 78 8.69 0.57 -12.23
N ALA A 79 9.61 -0.39 -12.30
CA ALA A 79 10.68 -0.39 -13.29
C ALA A 79 10.18 -0.68 -14.71
N ASN A 80 9.23 -1.61 -14.86
CA ASN A 80 8.84 -2.18 -16.16
C ASN A 80 7.37 -1.95 -16.55
N GLY A 81 6.59 -1.28 -15.70
CA GLY A 81 5.13 -1.22 -15.80
C GLY A 81 4.56 0.21 -15.77
N PRO A 82 3.25 0.35 -15.52
CA PRO A 82 2.58 1.64 -15.53
C PRO A 82 3.12 2.55 -14.40
N PRO A 83 3.15 3.87 -14.63
CA PRO A 83 3.59 4.80 -13.60
C PRO A 83 2.63 4.78 -12.41
N ALA A 84 3.19 4.86 -11.20
CA ALA A 84 2.44 5.13 -9.98
C ALA A 84 2.82 6.53 -9.46
N ASP A 85 1.84 7.24 -8.90
CA ASP A 85 2.04 8.57 -8.32
C ASP A 85 2.57 8.47 -6.89
N VAL A 86 2.22 7.39 -6.18
CA VAL A 86 2.67 7.12 -4.82
C VAL A 86 3.17 5.68 -4.73
N PHE A 87 4.38 5.52 -4.19
CA PHE A 87 4.94 4.22 -3.83
C PHE A 87 5.14 4.12 -2.31
N ALA A 88 4.45 3.18 -1.66
CA ALA A 88 4.55 2.92 -0.23
C ALA A 88 5.14 1.52 0.01
N ALA A 89 6.45 1.47 0.19
CA ALA A 89 7.18 0.24 0.49
C ALA A 89 7.15 -0.11 1.98
N ALA A 90 7.20 -1.41 2.31
CA ALA A 90 7.27 -1.90 3.68
C ALA A 90 8.69 -1.85 4.27
N HIS A 91 9.72 -1.64 3.45
CA HIS A 91 11.13 -1.68 3.85
C HIS A 91 12.02 -0.86 2.91
N ARG A 92 13.15 -0.40 3.46
CA ARG A 92 14.04 0.56 2.80
C ARG A 92 14.69 -0.02 1.55
N THR A 93 15.10 -1.27 1.55
CA THR A 93 15.76 -1.93 0.40
C THR A 93 14.94 -1.83 -0.88
N SER A 94 13.60 -1.98 -0.81
CA SER A 94 12.73 -1.79 -1.98
C SER A 94 12.57 -0.33 -2.39
N MET A 95 12.57 0.60 -1.44
CA MET A 95 12.54 2.03 -1.74
C MET A 95 13.85 2.48 -2.40
N ASP A 96 14.99 2.08 -1.84
CA ASP A 96 16.32 2.38 -2.38
C ASP A 96 16.48 1.80 -3.79
N ALA A 97 16.01 0.57 -4.03
CA ALA A 97 15.99 0.01 -5.38
C ALA A 97 15.15 0.87 -6.35
N ALA A 98 13.96 1.32 -5.94
CA ALA A 98 13.11 2.18 -6.77
C ALA A 98 13.76 3.55 -7.05
N ILE A 99 14.51 4.10 -6.09
CA ILE A 99 15.31 5.33 -6.26
C ILE A 99 16.47 5.10 -7.23
N GLN A 100 17.24 4.03 -7.06
CA GLN A 100 18.36 3.68 -7.93
C GLN A 100 17.93 3.47 -9.38
N MET A 101 16.71 2.95 -9.59
CA MET A 101 16.09 2.81 -10.91
C MET A 101 15.50 4.11 -11.48
N GLY A 102 15.60 5.24 -10.76
CA GLY A 102 15.05 6.53 -11.18
C GLY A 102 13.51 6.57 -11.21
N ARG A 103 12.84 5.62 -10.56
CA ARG A 103 11.37 5.53 -10.49
C ARG A 103 10.80 6.28 -9.30
N VAL A 104 11.63 6.52 -8.29
CA VAL A 104 11.34 7.43 -7.19
C VAL A 104 12.41 8.52 -7.22
N GLN A 105 11.98 9.78 -7.15
CA GLN A 105 12.91 10.90 -7.09
C GLN A 105 13.71 10.82 -5.80
N THR A 106 15.05 10.81 -5.90
CA THR A 106 15.93 10.83 -4.72
C THR A 106 15.61 12.02 -3.82
N GLY A 107 15.36 11.77 -2.54
CA GLY A 107 15.00 12.77 -1.54
C GLY A 107 13.49 13.04 -1.42
N SER A 108 12.67 12.42 -2.28
CA SER A 108 11.20 12.47 -2.21
C SER A 108 10.61 11.42 -1.28
N GLU A 109 11.38 10.38 -0.93
CA GLU A 109 10.95 9.24 -0.12
C GLU A 109 10.75 9.57 1.36
N ARG A 110 9.85 8.82 2.00
CA ARG A 110 9.29 9.15 3.31
C ARG A 110 8.77 7.94 4.12
N ILE A 111 8.86 7.99 5.44
CA ILE A 111 8.12 7.11 6.37
C ILE A 111 6.70 7.56 6.41
N CYS A 112 5.80 6.61 6.32
CA CYS A 112 4.44 6.76 6.82
C CYS A 112 4.12 5.89 8.05
N ALA A 113 4.89 4.83 8.33
CA ALA A 113 4.65 3.94 9.45
C ALA A 113 5.94 3.30 9.99
N TYR A 114 5.90 2.90 11.26
CA TYR A 114 6.89 2.00 11.87
C TYR A 114 6.23 0.68 12.20
N ASN A 115 7.03 -0.39 12.27
CA ASN A 115 6.57 -1.68 12.73
C ASN A 115 7.55 -2.27 13.75
N ARG A 116 7.09 -3.25 14.51
CA ARG A 116 7.93 -4.01 15.44
C ARG A 116 7.93 -5.48 15.01
N LEU A 117 9.11 -6.09 14.99
CA LEU A 117 9.21 -7.52 14.78
C LEU A 117 8.87 -8.21 16.10
N ALA A 118 8.05 -9.24 16.06
CA ALA A 118 7.64 -9.96 17.24
C ALA A 118 8.10 -11.43 17.16
N VAL A 119 8.70 -11.92 18.24
CA VAL A 119 8.80 -13.37 18.46
C VAL A 119 7.57 -13.78 19.23
N VAL A 120 6.79 -14.69 18.66
CA VAL A 120 5.51 -15.15 19.23
C VAL A 120 5.53 -16.65 19.39
N THR A 121 4.79 -17.14 20.39
CA THR A 121 4.64 -18.57 20.63
C THR A 121 3.24 -18.92 21.10
N GLY A 122 2.87 -20.21 21.05
CA GLY A 122 1.64 -20.71 21.67
C GLY A 122 1.72 -20.62 23.20
N ARG A 123 0.62 -20.31 23.88
CA ARG A 123 0.56 -20.12 25.35
C ARG A 123 0.87 -21.43 26.09
N THR A 124 0.62 -22.57 25.46
CA THR A 124 0.95 -23.90 25.97
C THR A 124 2.42 -24.27 25.78
N ASN A 125 3.23 -23.43 25.09
CA ASN A 125 4.65 -23.69 24.96
C ASN A 125 5.35 -23.47 26.30
N SER A 126 5.85 -24.58 26.87
CA SER A 126 6.58 -24.63 28.12
C SER A 126 8.07 -24.35 27.97
N LEU A 127 8.61 -24.25 26.75
CA LEU A 127 10.02 -23.99 26.56
C LEU A 127 10.36 -22.57 27.05
N PRO A 128 11.38 -22.42 27.93
CA PRO A 128 11.76 -21.12 28.46
C PRO A 128 12.28 -20.22 27.34
N PHE A 129 12.06 -18.92 27.48
CA PHE A 129 12.59 -17.90 26.58
C PHE A 129 12.99 -16.68 27.41
N HIS A 130 14.29 -16.43 27.48
CA HIS A 130 14.92 -15.34 28.22
C HIS A 130 15.56 -14.34 27.27
N SER A 131 16.07 -14.79 26.13
CA SER A 131 16.74 -13.93 25.16
C SER A 131 16.61 -14.47 23.73
N LEU A 132 16.97 -13.64 22.75
CA LEU A 132 17.06 -14.09 21.35
C LEU A 132 18.08 -15.22 21.17
N GLY A 133 19.12 -15.30 22.02
CA GLY A 133 20.08 -16.40 22.04
C GLY A 133 19.43 -17.79 22.19
N ASP A 134 18.27 -17.86 22.85
CA ASP A 134 17.55 -19.11 23.05
C ASP A 134 16.98 -19.69 21.75
N LEU A 135 16.83 -18.88 20.70
CA LEU A 135 16.41 -19.34 19.37
C LEU A 135 17.43 -20.31 18.74
N ALA A 136 18.70 -20.23 19.14
CA ALA A 136 19.79 -21.10 18.68
C ALA A 136 19.91 -22.39 19.51
N GLN A 137 19.07 -22.60 20.52
CA GLN A 137 19.11 -23.82 21.31
C GLN A 137 18.57 -25.03 20.51
N PRO A 138 19.14 -26.23 20.67
CA PRO A 138 18.55 -27.44 20.11
C PRO A 138 17.11 -27.66 20.60
N GLY A 139 16.28 -28.28 19.76
CA GLY A 139 14.88 -28.59 20.09
C GLY A 139 13.90 -27.41 19.90
N ARG A 140 14.39 -26.24 19.47
CA ARG A 140 13.51 -25.14 19.04
C ARG A 140 12.94 -25.46 17.66
N ARG A 141 11.68 -25.08 17.45
CA ARG A 141 11.00 -25.17 16.16
C ARG A 141 10.47 -23.79 15.81
N LEU A 142 11.01 -23.21 14.75
CA LEU A 142 10.76 -21.83 14.36
C LEU A 142 10.04 -21.76 13.02
N VAL A 143 9.15 -20.78 12.87
CA VAL A 143 8.50 -20.47 11.59
C VAL A 143 8.82 -19.03 11.24
N PHE A 144 9.34 -18.81 10.04
CA PHE A 144 9.79 -17.50 9.57
C PHE A 144 8.92 -17.02 8.42
N GLY A 145 8.95 -15.72 8.15
CA GLY A 145 8.58 -15.21 6.83
C GLY A 145 9.58 -15.68 5.79
N SER A 146 9.16 -16.00 4.57
CA SER A 146 10.11 -16.29 3.49
C SER A 146 10.95 -15.04 3.16
N ASP A 147 12.16 -15.26 2.66
CA ASP A 147 13.06 -14.21 2.19
C ASP A 147 12.40 -13.30 1.13
N ALA A 148 11.47 -13.81 0.32
CA ALA A 148 10.69 -12.98 -0.62
C ALA A 148 9.73 -11.95 0.05
N THR A 149 9.61 -11.96 1.39
CA THR A 149 8.69 -11.11 2.14
C THR A 149 9.42 -10.11 3.02
N ALA A 150 8.77 -8.98 3.34
CA ALA A 150 9.34 -7.98 4.25
C ALA A 150 9.59 -8.55 5.65
N VAL A 151 8.66 -9.35 6.20
CA VAL A 151 8.83 -9.97 7.53
C VAL A 151 9.99 -10.97 7.55
N GLY A 152 10.24 -11.68 6.44
CA GLY A 152 11.41 -12.55 6.31
C GLY A 152 12.72 -11.78 6.27
N HIS A 153 12.81 -10.74 5.43
CA HIS A 153 13.98 -9.86 5.40
C HIS A 153 14.29 -9.27 6.79
N TYR A 154 13.30 -8.69 7.46
CA TYR A 154 13.50 -8.13 8.80
C TYR A 154 13.91 -9.17 9.85
N ALA A 155 13.42 -10.41 9.72
CA ALA A 155 13.85 -11.49 10.61
C ALA A 155 15.32 -11.86 10.36
N LEU A 156 15.75 -11.95 9.09
CA LEU A 156 17.14 -12.24 8.72
C LEU A 156 18.08 -11.11 9.15
N ASP A 157 17.71 -9.85 8.91
CA ASP A 157 18.46 -8.66 9.33
C ASP A 157 18.62 -8.64 10.86
N LEU A 158 17.56 -8.96 11.61
CA LEU A 158 17.63 -9.07 13.07
C LEU A 158 18.61 -10.18 13.48
N LEU A 159 18.52 -11.36 12.88
CA LEU A 159 19.45 -12.45 13.21
C LEU A 159 20.89 -12.03 12.93
N GLU A 160 21.16 -11.36 11.83
CA GLU A 160 22.50 -10.86 11.52
C GLU A 160 22.99 -9.86 12.56
N GLN A 161 22.17 -8.88 12.96
CA GLN A 161 22.52 -7.91 14.01
C GLN A 161 22.81 -8.58 15.35
N VAL A 162 22.00 -9.57 15.72
CA VAL A 162 22.11 -10.30 16.99
C VAL A 162 23.36 -11.20 17.00
N ASP A 163 23.72 -11.77 15.85
CA ASP A 163 24.94 -12.56 15.68
C ASP A 163 26.19 -11.68 15.81
N HIS A 164 26.20 -10.51 15.17
CA HIS A 164 27.28 -9.52 15.31
C HIS A 164 27.44 -9.03 16.76
N ALA A 165 26.33 -8.92 17.51
CA ALA A 165 26.36 -8.60 18.93
C ALA A 165 26.85 -9.78 19.82
N GLY A 166 27.12 -10.95 19.24
CA GLY A 166 27.62 -12.13 19.94
C GLY A 166 26.57 -12.88 20.76
N ALA A 167 25.29 -12.54 20.64
CA ALA A 167 24.23 -13.09 21.49
C ALA A 167 23.91 -14.57 21.20
N PHE A 168 24.31 -15.10 20.04
CA PHE A 168 24.23 -16.54 19.73
C PHE A 168 25.46 -17.33 20.19
N GLY A 169 26.49 -16.65 20.71
CA GLY A 169 27.76 -17.27 21.10
C GLY A 169 28.39 -18.11 19.98
N ALA A 170 29.06 -19.20 20.34
CA ALA A 170 29.72 -20.09 19.38
C ALA A 170 28.76 -20.80 18.40
N ARG A 171 27.45 -20.79 18.64
CA ARG A 171 26.46 -21.45 17.76
C ARG A 171 26.16 -20.62 16.51
N GLY A 172 26.27 -19.30 16.63
CA GLY A 172 26.02 -18.33 15.57
C GLY A 172 24.59 -18.33 15.02
N ARG A 173 24.34 -17.49 14.01
CA ARG A 173 23.03 -17.42 13.33
C ARG A 173 22.60 -18.73 12.65
N LEU A 174 23.55 -19.55 12.20
CA LEU A 174 23.27 -20.79 11.47
C LEU A 174 22.49 -21.79 12.32
N ALA A 175 22.77 -21.87 13.62
CA ALA A 175 22.01 -22.72 14.54
C ALA A 175 20.54 -22.29 14.65
N VAL A 176 20.25 -20.99 14.57
CA VAL A 176 18.86 -20.50 14.53
C VAL A 176 18.16 -20.95 13.25
N LEU A 177 18.84 -20.80 12.10
CA LEU A 177 18.28 -21.17 10.80
C LEU A 177 18.03 -22.68 10.68
N GLN A 178 18.86 -23.52 11.32
CA GLN A 178 18.65 -24.96 11.41
C GLN A 178 17.38 -25.35 12.19
N ASN A 179 16.94 -24.49 13.13
CA ASN A 179 15.71 -24.69 13.88
C ASN A 179 14.45 -24.25 13.11
N VAL A 180 14.57 -23.67 11.91
CA VAL A 180 13.44 -23.23 11.09
C VAL A 180 12.79 -24.42 10.41
N VAL A 181 11.54 -24.71 10.77
CA VAL A 181 10.75 -25.83 10.25
C VAL A 181 9.81 -25.42 9.11
N GLY A 182 9.74 -24.13 8.78
CA GLY A 182 8.95 -23.65 7.65
C GLY A 182 9.00 -22.14 7.43
N TYR A 183 8.78 -21.74 6.18
CA TYR A 183 8.70 -20.36 5.73
C TYR A 183 7.31 -20.03 5.20
N ALA A 184 6.79 -18.85 5.51
CA ALA A 184 5.46 -18.42 5.08
C ALA A 184 5.50 -17.11 4.28
N ALA A 185 4.61 -17.00 3.30
CA ALA A 185 4.54 -15.85 2.40
C ALA A 185 3.88 -14.60 3.03
N THR A 186 3.22 -14.73 4.19
CA THR A 186 2.56 -13.59 4.88
C THR A 186 2.72 -13.70 6.40
N PRO A 187 2.71 -12.56 7.14
CA PRO A 187 2.69 -12.59 8.60
C PRO A 187 1.51 -13.39 9.16
N ARG A 188 0.35 -13.31 8.51
CA ARG A 188 -0.83 -14.09 8.89
C ARG A 188 -0.59 -15.60 8.75
N ALA A 189 0.04 -16.04 7.67
CA ALA A 189 0.37 -17.45 7.48
C ALA A 189 1.46 -17.94 8.48
N VAL A 190 2.39 -17.07 8.90
CA VAL A 190 3.30 -17.37 10.03
C VAL A 190 2.47 -17.60 11.30
N LEU A 191 1.54 -16.69 11.61
CA LEU A 191 0.68 -16.82 12.78
C LEU A 191 -0.19 -18.08 12.71
N GLU A 192 -0.79 -18.40 11.56
CA GLU A 192 -1.66 -19.57 11.39
C GLU A 192 -0.95 -20.89 11.71
N ARG A 193 0.34 -21.02 11.38
CA ARG A 193 1.16 -22.17 11.77
C ARG A 193 1.39 -22.28 13.28
N ILE A 194 1.32 -21.16 13.99
CA ILE A 194 1.44 -21.08 15.46
C ILE A 194 0.06 -21.19 16.13
N MET A 195 -1.00 -20.74 15.44
CA MET A 195 -2.37 -20.64 15.94
C MET A 195 -3.05 -21.99 16.21
N GLN A 196 -2.50 -23.10 15.72
CA GLN A 196 -2.93 -24.43 16.19
C GLN A 196 -2.77 -24.56 17.73
N ALA A 197 -1.91 -23.75 18.35
CA ALA A 197 -1.69 -23.68 19.80
C ALA A 197 -2.32 -22.44 20.45
N ARG A 198 -3.60 -22.12 20.14
CA ARG A 198 -4.28 -21.00 20.81
C ARG A 198 -4.44 -21.25 22.31
N PRO A 199 -4.30 -20.20 23.13
CA PRO A 199 -4.01 -18.78 22.77
C PRO A 199 -2.51 -18.50 22.62
N MET A 200 -2.11 -17.31 22.14
CA MET A 200 -0.70 -16.95 21.87
C MET A 200 -0.09 -16.06 22.97
N ARG A 201 1.24 -16.04 23.04
CA ARG A 201 2.06 -15.15 23.89
C ARG A 201 3.15 -14.49 23.05
N VAL A 202 3.28 -13.17 23.16
CA VAL A 202 4.42 -12.42 22.60
C VAL A 202 5.59 -12.55 23.58
N LEU A 203 6.74 -13.03 23.07
CA LEU A 203 7.94 -13.26 23.86
C LEU A 203 8.93 -12.10 23.74
N PHE A 204 9.00 -11.48 22.56
CA PHE A 204 9.94 -10.41 22.27
C PHE A 204 9.34 -9.44 21.27
N LEU A 205 9.63 -8.15 21.45
CA LEU A 205 9.33 -7.09 20.49
C LEU A 205 10.62 -6.36 20.16
N TYR A 206 10.98 -6.35 18.88
CA TYR A 206 12.11 -5.61 18.36
C TYR A 206 11.60 -4.37 17.60
N PRO A 207 12.02 -3.16 17.95
CA PRO A 207 11.71 -2.00 17.13
C PRO A 207 12.45 -2.13 15.79
N ILE A 208 11.70 -2.22 14.69
CA ILE A 208 12.30 -2.14 13.36
C ILE A 208 12.33 -0.66 13.02
N THR A 209 13.36 0.05 13.49
CA THR A 209 13.58 1.46 13.12
C THR A 209 14.20 1.51 11.73
N THR A 210 13.38 1.34 10.70
CA THR A 210 13.73 1.84 9.38
C THR A 210 12.63 2.74 8.91
N ALA A 211 12.98 4.02 8.81
CA ALA A 211 12.09 5.06 8.42
C ALA A 211 12.64 6.49 8.75
N PRO A 212 12.74 7.46 7.81
CA PRO A 212 12.58 8.94 8.01
C PRO A 212 11.37 9.61 7.23
N PRO A 213 10.71 10.71 7.72
CA PRO A 213 9.27 11.17 7.66
C PRO A 213 8.60 11.53 6.30
N ILE A 214 7.25 11.77 6.21
CA ILE A 214 6.31 12.19 5.07
C ILE A 214 6.47 13.63 4.52
N ARG A 215 6.53 13.79 3.17
CA ARG A 215 6.26 14.97 2.32
C ARG A 215 5.97 14.57 0.87
N SER A 216 5.01 15.25 0.27
CA SER A 216 4.38 15.04 -1.06
C SER A 216 5.34 15.03 -2.25
N ALA A 217 5.11 14.10 -3.17
CA ALA A 217 5.67 14.10 -4.51
C ALA A 217 4.91 15.13 -5.36
N HIS A 218 5.40 16.37 -5.41
CA HIS A 218 5.21 17.28 -6.54
C HIS A 218 6.21 18.44 -6.46
N ARG A 219 7.13 18.49 -7.42
CA ARG A 219 7.09 19.49 -8.49
C ARG A 219 7.76 18.93 -9.74
#